data_AF-A0A843LQN9-F1
#
_entry.id   AF-A0A843LQN9-F1
#
_cell.length_a   1.000
_cell.length_b   1.000
_cell.length_c   1.000
_cell.angle_alpha   90.00
_cell.angle_beta   90.00
_cell.angle_gamma   90.00
#
_symmetry.space_group_name_H-M   'P 1'
#
loop_
_entity.id
_entity.type
_entity.pdbx_description
1 polymer ?
#
loop_
_entity_poly.entity_id
_entity_poly.type
_entity_poly.pdbx_seq_one_letter_code
_entity_poly.pdbx_strand_id
1 'polypeptide(L)' 'MERKIISRLDAWKADPRRKPLIIQGARQVGKTFSILEFGKTRYNNQV' A
#
# COMPACT_ATOMS: atom_id res chain seq x y z
N MET A 1 9.25 -12.22 -3.34
CA MET A 1 9.45 -11.83 -1.92
C MET A 1 8.42 -10.75 -1.60
N GLU A 2 7.46 -11.03 -0.72
CA GLU A 2 6.48 -10.01 -0.31
C GLU A 2 7.11 -9.01 0.67
N ARG A 3 6.93 -7.71 0.43
CA ARG A 3 7.45 -6.67 1.33
C ARG A 3 6.60 -6.60 2.60
N LYS A 4 7.24 -6.42 3.76
CA LYS A 4 6.56 -6.29 5.06
C LYS A 4 5.44 -5.23 5.09
N ILE A 5 5.56 -4.17 4.29
CA ILE A 5 4.57 -3.07 4.22
C ILE A 5 3.21 -3.52 3.65
N ILE A 6 3.18 -4.58 2.83
CA ILE A 6 1.94 -5.05 2.19
C ILE A 6 0.90 -5.46 3.22
N SER A 7 1.30 -6.21 4.26
CA SER A 7 0.41 -6.58 5.36
C SER A 7 -0.23 -5.39 6.08
N ARG A 8 0.50 -4.28 6.23
CA ARG A 8 -0.01 -3.04 6.85
C ARG A 8 -0.99 -2.32 5.93
N LEU A 9 -0.75 -2.36 4.62
CA LEU A 9 -1.65 -1.78 3.63
C LEU A 9 -2.94 -2.61 3.49
N ASP A 10 -2.86 -3.94 3.58
CA ASP A 10 -4.03 -4.83 3.60
C ASP A 10 -4.89 -4.57 4.84
N ALA A 11 -4.28 -4.46 6.02
CA ALA A 11 -4.99 -4.10 7.26
C ALA A 11 -5.66 -2.73 7.16
N TRP A 12 -4.97 -1.73 6.61
CA TRP A 12 -5.56 -0.42 6.36
C TRP A 12 -6.72 -0.46 5.37
N LYS A 13 -6.62 -1.25 4.29
CA LYS A 13 -7.70 -1.39 3.29
C LYS A 13 -8.93 -2.06 3.91
N ALA A 14 -8.74 -3.02 4.80
CA ALA A 14 -9.82 -3.76 5.45
C ALA A 14 -10.64 -2.91 6.44
N ASP A 15 -10.10 -1.79 6.92
CA ASP A 15 -10.80 -0.91 7.86
C ASP A 15 -11.88 -0.06 7.14
N PRO A 16 -13.17 -0.21 7.49
CA PRO A 16 -14.25 0.58 6.89
C PRO A 16 -14.19 2.09 7.23
N ARG A 17 -13.44 2.47 8.27
CA ARG A 17 -13.20 3.87 8.69
C ARG A 17 -11.75 4.30 8.46
N ARG A 18 -11.06 3.65 7.52
CA ARG A 18 -9.65 3.90 7.22
C ARG A 18 -9.37 5.39 6.98
N LYS A 19 -8.35 5.91 7.67
CA LYS A 19 -7.86 7.29 7.50
C LYS A 19 -6.81 7.35 6.38
N PRO A 20 -6.57 8.52 5.76
CA PRO A 20 -5.44 8.67 4.83
C PRO A 20 -4.12 8.21 5.45
N LEU A 21 -3.28 7.52 4.66
CA LEU A 21 -1.96 7.07 5.10
C LEU A 21 -0.86 8.03 4.64
N ILE A 22 0.15 8.19 5.48
CA ILE A 22 1.42 8.84 5.13
C ILE A 22 2.51 7.76 5.18
N ILE A 23 3.23 7.59 4.08
CA ILE A 23 4.30 6.58 3.99
C ILE A 23 5.65 7.27 4.04
N GLN A 24 6.37 7.02 5.13
CA GLN A 24 7.67 7.61 5.41
C GLN A 24 8.80 6.59 5.24
N GLY A 25 10.02 7.09 5.02
CA GLY A 25 11.23 6.28 4.91
C GLY A 25 12.30 6.97 4.07
N ALA A 26 13.52 6.41 4.06
CA ALA A 26 14.66 6.95 3.31
C ALA A 26 14.36 7.08 1.79
N ARG A 27 15.10 7.96 1.10
CA ARG A 27 14.96 8.13 -0.36
C ARG A 27 15.29 6.81 -1.08
N GLN A 28 14.60 6.54 -2.19
CA GLN A 28 14.82 5.38 -3.08
C GLN A 28 14.60 3.97 -2.48
N VAL A 29 13.99 3.82 -1.30
CA VAL A 29 13.70 2.50 -0.69
C VAL A 29 12.52 1.72 -1.29
N GLY A 30 11.93 2.21 -2.39
CA GLY A 30 10.79 1.56 -3.06
C GLY A 30 9.40 1.88 -2.48
N LYS A 31 9.24 3.04 -1.83
CA LYS A 31 7.93 3.51 -1.32
C LYS A 31 6.88 3.62 -2.43
N THR A 32 7.22 4.31 -3.53
CA THR A 32 6.33 4.47 -4.70
C THR A 32 5.97 3.13 -5.32
N PHE A 33 6.97 2.26 -5.51
CA PHE A 33 6.76 0.92 -6.07
C PHE A 33 5.76 0.11 -5.23
N SER A 34 5.94 0.09 -3.90
CA SER A 34 5.07 -0.68 -3.00
C SER A 34 3.61 -0.24 -3.08
N ILE A 35 3.35 1.06 -3.27
CA ILE A 35 1.98 1.59 -3.39
C ILE A 35 1.37 1.29 -4.74
N LEU A 36 2.13 1.42 -5.83
CA LEU A 36 1.64 1.10 -7.17
C LEU A 36 1.35 -0.40 -7.32
N GLU A 37 2.24 -1.24 -6.80
CA GLU A 37 2.05 -2.69 -6.77
C GLU A 37 0.83 -3.07 -5.93
N PHE A 38 0.68 -2.48 -4.74
CA PHE A 38 -0.51 -2.69 -3.90
C PHE A 38 -1.80 -2.26 -4.61
N GLY A 39 -1.80 -1.09 -5.27
CA GLY A 39 -2.91 -0.62 -6.08
C GLY A 39 -3.31 -1.63 -7.16
N LYS A 40 -2.34 -2.06 -7.97
CA LYS A 40 -2.55 -3.01 -9.07
C LYS A 40 -3.04 -4.39 -8.63
N THR A 41 -2.54 -4.88 -7.50
CA THR A 41 -2.82 -6.25 -7.03
C THR A 41 -4.04 -6.36 -6.13
N ARG A 42 -4.41 -5.28 -5.43
CA ARG A 42 -5.51 -5.29 -4.46
C ARG A 42 -6.74 -4.52 -4.91
N TYR A 43 -6.66 -3.73 -5.99
CA TYR A 43 -7.83 -3.07 -6.57
C TYR A 43 -8.02 -3.61 -7.99
N ASN A 44 -9.12 -4.32 -8.21
CA ASN A 44 -9.52 -4.70 -9.56
C ASN A 44 -10.08 -3.46 -10.25
N ASN A 45 -9.30 -2.90 -11.19
CA ASN A 45 -9.73 -2.00 -12.25
C ASN A 45 -10.87 -1.04 -11.84
N GLN A 46 -10.58 -0.10 -10.95
CA GLN A 46 -11.50 1.03 -10.74
C GLN A 46 -11.29 2.01 -11.89
N VAL A 47 -12.18 1.91 -12.87
CA VAL A 47 -12.40 2.91 -13.94
C VAL A 47 -12.83 4.23 -13.29
#